data_AF-A0A0J1FRW6-F1
#
_entry.id   AF-A0A0J1FRW6-F1
#
_cell.length_a   1.000
_cell.length_b   1.000
_cell.length_c   1.000
_cell.angle_alpha   90.00
_cell.angle_beta   90.00
_cell.angle_gamma   90.00
#
_symmetry.space_group_name_H-M   'P 1'
#
loop_
_entity.id
_entity.type
_entity.pdbx_description
1 polymer ?
#
loop_
_entity_poly.entity_id
_entity_poly.type
_entity_poly.pdbx_seq_one_letter_code
_entity_poly.pdbx_strand_id
1 'polypeptide(L)'
;MLIAFASSNGESIDSHFASSPSFEVFEFGGKSRGFVHSAQVLTERAAGGDEAEDKVDARIKQLKECAIIYCTQIGGPAAARLVQSGIHPLKVPEGTKIYDELGKLVQLFNSGKLPPWLRKKLAQEKRGTNSD
;
A
#
# COMPACT_ATOMS: atom_id res chain seq x y z
N MET A 1 -5.84 -7.03 -5.98
CA MET A 1 -5.49 -6.42 -4.67
C MET A 1 -4.77 -5.11 -4.92
N LEU A 2 -4.98 -4.10 -4.06
CA LEU A 2 -4.31 -2.80 -4.22
C LEU A 2 -3.05 -2.70 -3.36
N ILE A 3 -2.05 -1.99 -3.86
CA ILE A 3 -0.76 -1.71 -3.21
C ILE A 3 -0.54 -0.20 -3.25
N ALA A 4 -0.29 0.40 -2.08
CA ALA A 4 -0.02 1.82 -1.97
C ALA A 4 1.48 2.09 -1.76
N PHE A 5 1.93 3.27 -2.19
CA PHE A 5 3.31 3.75 -2.06
C PHE A 5 3.30 5.21 -1.58
N ALA A 6 3.91 5.50 -0.44
CA ALA A 6 4.08 6.85 0.08
C ALA A 6 5.11 7.61 -0.78
N SER A 7 4.63 8.58 -1.55
CA SER A 7 5.43 9.31 -2.53
C SER A 7 5.04 10.77 -2.58
N SER A 8 6.00 11.65 -2.89
CA SER A 8 5.77 13.06 -3.18
C SER A 8 5.81 13.39 -4.67
N ASN A 9 6.43 12.52 -5.47
CA ASN A 9 6.68 12.75 -6.90
C ASN A 9 6.04 11.70 -7.82
N GLY A 10 5.42 10.66 -7.26
CA GLY A 10 4.77 9.59 -8.00
C GLY A 10 5.70 8.56 -8.62
N GLU A 11 7.03 8.68 -8.43
CA GLU A 11 8.03 7.78 -9.01
C GLU A 11 8.79 6.96 -7.97
N SER A 12 9.13 7.59 -6.85
CA SER A 12 9.95 7.02 -5.79
C SER A 12 9.22 7.02 -4.46
N ILE A 13 9.53 6.03 -3.64
CA ILE A 13 9.10 5.95 -2.25
C ILE A 13 10.03 6.84 -1.45
N ASP A 14 9.54 8.02 -1.08
CA ASP A 14 10.34 9.08 -0.47
C ASP A 14 9.74 9.61 0.85
N SER A 15 8.58 9.08 1.24
CA SER A 15 7.78 9.71 2.28
C SER A 15 7.54 8.80 3.49
N HIS A 16 7.58 9.41 4.68
CA HIS A 16 7.09 8.80 5.91
C HIS A 16 5.57 8.64 5.85
N PHE A 17 5.02 7.52 6.31
CA PHE A 17 3.59 7.20 6.20
C PHE A 17 2.66 8.33 6.68
N ALA A 18 2.86 8.82 7.91
CA ALA A 18 1.97 9.80 8.54
C ALA A 18 2.04 11.21 7.94
N SER A 19 3.14 11.56 7.28
CA SER A 19 3.38 12.89 6.70
C SER A 19 3.44 12.88 5.17
N SER A 20 3.18 11.72 4.55
CA SER A 20 3.19 11.58 3.09
C SER A 20 2.21 12.56 2.46
N PRO A 21 2.59 13.32 1.43
CA PRO A 21 1.67 14.24 0.76
C PRO A 21 0.60 13.47 -0.05
N SER A 22 1.00 12.35 -0.67
CA SER A 22 0.09 11.47 -1.40
C SER A 22 0.51 10.00 -1.29
N PHE A 23 -0.33 9.12 -1.84
CA PHE A 23 -0.04 7.71 -2.04
C PHE A 23 -0.33 7.33 -3.48
N GLU A 24 0.65 6.74 -4.17
CA GLU A 24 0.41 6.10 -5.46
C GLU A 24 -0.15 4.71 -5.24
N VAL A 25 -1.21 4.35 -5.96
CA VAL A 25 -1.90 3.08 -5.79
C VAL A 25 -1.88 2.28 -7.09
N PHE A 26 -1.39 1.05 -6.98
CA PHE A 26 -1.33 0.09 -8.07
C PHE A 26 -2.21 -1.11 -7.76
N GLU A 27 -2.94 -1.57 -8.76
CA GLU A 27 -3.60 -2.85 -8.70
C GLU A 27 -2.63 -3.95 -9.09
N PHE A 28 -2.58 -5.00 -8.27
CA PHE A 28 -1.81 -6.22 -8.50
C PHE A 28 -2.72 -7.45 -8.39
N GLY A 29 -2.73 -8.25 -9.45
CA GLY A 29 -3.58 -9.43 -9.58
C GLY A 29 -4.30 -9.49 -10.92
N GLY A 30 -4.91 -10.64 -11.24
CA GLY A 30 -5.62 -10.88 -12.50
C GLY A 30 -5.09 -12.06 -13.31
N LYS A 31 -5.60 -12.23 -14.54
CA LYS A 31 -5.18 -13.26 -15.50
C LYS A 31 -3.80 -12.94 -16.11
N SER A 32 -3.50 -11.67 -16.33
CA SER A 32 -2.17 -11.15 -16.68
C SER A 32 -1.40 -10.91 -15.39
N ARG A 33 -0.21 -11.49 -15.26
CA ARG A 33 0.61 -11.50 -14.03
C ARG A 33 1.35 -10.16 -13.82
N GLY A 34 0.64 -9.04 -13.86
CA GLY A 34 1.21 -7.70 -13.87
C GLY A 34 0.60 -6.76 -12.83
N PHE A 35 0.92 -5.48 -13.00
CA PHE A 35 0.35 -4.37 -12.24
C PHE A 35 -0.23 -3.33 -13.20
N VAL A 36 -1.26 -2.63 -12.73
CA VAL A 36 -1.85 -1.48 -13.43
C VAL A 36 -1.87 -0.32 -12.45
N HIS A 37 -1.41 0.86 -12.88
CA HIS A 37 -1.56 2.06 -12.07
C HIS A 37 -3.05 2.36 -11.93
N SER A 38 -3.55 2.39 -10.70
CA SER A 38 -4.98 2.47 -10.42
C SER A 38 -5.40 3.90 -10.13
N ALA A 39 -4.69 4.60 -9.25
CA ALA A 39 -4.97 5.99 -8.89
C ALA A 39 -3.87 6.60 -8.02
N GLN A 40 -3.85 7.93 -7.97
CA GLN A 40 -3.16 8.69 -6.93
C GLN A 40 -4.17 9.13 -5.86
N VAL A 41 -3.86 8.85 -4.59
CA VAL A 41 -4.65 9.32 -3.44
C VAL A 41 -3.94 10.52 -2.81
N LEU A 42 -4.48 11.71 -3.03
CA LEU A 42 -4.03 12.91 -2.33
C LEU A 42 -4.52 12.85 -0.89
N THR A 43 -3.60 13.05 0.06
CA THR A 43 -4.01 13.18 1.45
C THR A 43 -4.32 14.63 1.71
N GLU A 44 -5.60 14.94 1.95
CA GLU A 44 -5.97 16.25 2.47
C GLU A 44 -5.11 16.50 3.72
N ARG A 45 -4.37 17.61 3.74
CA ARG A 45 -3.87 18.16 5.01
C ARG A 45 -5.11 18.34 5.87
N ALA A 46 -5.31 17.45 6.84
CA ALA A 46 -6.49 17.42 7.69
C ALA A 46 -6.91 18.85 8.02
N ALA A 47 -8.06 19.27 7.47
CA ALA A 47 -8.66 20.53 7.83
C ALA A 47 -9.10 20.41 9.30
N GLY A 48 -8.30 20.95 10.21
CA GLY A 48 -8.74 21.29 11.57
C GLY A 48 -8.56 20.26 12.68
N GLY A 49 -7.59 19.33 12.61
CA GLY A 49 -7.20 18.48 13.73
C GLY A 49 -5.69 18.52 13.97
N ASP A 50 -5.26 19.11 15.08
CA ASP A 50 -3.83 19.25 15.44
C ASP A 50 -3.20 17.93 15.91
N GLU A 51 -4.00 16.89 16.17
CA GLU A 51 -3.53 15.63 16.73
C GLU A 51 -3.01 14.67 15.65
N ALA A 52 -1.81 14.12 15.89
CA ALA A 52 -1.17 13.18 14.97
C ALA A 52 -1.92 11.84 14.85
N GLU A 53 -2.70 11.46 15.87
CA GLU A 53 -3.49 10.22 15.87
C GLU A 53 -4.64 10.28 14.86
N ASP A 54 -5.38 11.40 14.82
CA ASP A 54 -6.47 11.62 13.85
C ASP A 54 -5.98 11.51 12.41
N LYS A 55 -4.76 11.99 12.14
CA LYS A 55 -4.13 11.90 10.82
C LYS A 55 -3.80 10.47 10.41
N VAL A 56 -3.39 9.62 11.35
CA VAL A 56 -3.10 8.20 11.08
C VAL A 56 -4.38 7.47 10.73
N ASP A 57 -5.44 7.63 11.52
CA ASP A 57 -6.70 6.92 11.32
C ASP A 57 -7.40 7.36 10.02
N ALA A 58 -7.34 8.65 9.68
CA ALA A 58 -7.83 9.17 8.41
C ALA A 58 -7.10 8.51 7.20
N ARG A 59 -5.77 8.40 7.26
CA ARG A 59 -4.97 7.75 6.20
C ARG A 59 -5.27 6.26 6.10
N ILE A 60 -5.43 5.56 7.22
CA ILE A 60 -5.82 4.15 7.24
C ILE A 60 -7.17 3.97 6.54
N LYS A 61 -8.15 4.85 6.83
CA LYS A 61 -9.47 4.82 6.19
C LYS A 61 -9.39 5.06 4.68
N GLN A 62 -8.52 5.96 4.22
CA GLN A 62 -8.29 6.20 2.78
C GLN A 62 -7.67 4.98 2.09
N LEU A 63 -6.82 4.23 2.80
CA LEU A 63 -6.09 3.07 2.27
C LEU A 63 -6.76 1.72 2.57
N LYS A 64 -8.00 1.70 3.06
CA LYS A 64 -8.68 0.48 3.55
C LYS A 64 -8.75 -0.67 2.54
N GLU A 65 -8.75 -0.36 1.24
CA GLU A 65 -8.78 -1.35 0.15
C GLU A 65 -7.39 -1.87 -0.23
N CYS A 66 -6.32 -1.24 0.28
CA CYS A 66 -4.94 -1.65 0.04
C CYS A 66 -4.56 -2.82 0.93
N ALA A 67 -3.85 -3.79 0.36
CA ALA A 67 -3.27 -4.90 1.11
C ALA A 67 -1.90 -4.54 1.68
N ILE A 68 -1.17 -3.62 1.03
CA ILE A 68 0.22 -3.27 1.35
C ILE A 68 0.37 -1.75 1.23
N ILE A 69 1.18 -1.15 2.11
CA ILE A 69 1.66 0.22 1.98
C ILE A 69 3.19 0.25 2.13
N TYR A 70 3.88 0.77 1.12
CA TYR A 70 5.31 1.05 1.19
C TYR A 70 5.56 2.48 1.68
N CYS A 71 6.54 2.66 2.55
CA CYS A 71 6.98 3.97 3.04
C CYS A 71 8.45 3.94 3.45
N THR A 72 9.06 5.11 3.64
CA THR A 72 10.43 5.18 4.15
C THR A 72 10.48 4.87 5.65
N GLN A 73 9.48 5.39 6.37
CA GLN A 73 9.42 5.29 7.82
C GLN A 73 7.97 5.30 8.31
N ILE A 74 7.75 4.60 9.42
CA ILE A 74 6.47 4.54 10.13
C ILE A 74 6.72 4.26 11.62
N GLY A 75 5.98 4.93 12.49
CA GLY A 75 5.99 4.70 13.94
C GLY A 75 5.29 3.39 14.33
N GLY A 76 5.75 2.76 15.42
CA GLY A 76 5.21 1.48 15.90
C GLY A 76 3.69 1.45 16.09
N PRO A 77 3.07 2.45 16.77
CA PRO A 77 1.61 2.49 16.94
C PRO A 77 0.86 2.55 15.61
N ALA A 78 1.30 3.40 14.66
CA ALA A 78 0.67 3.51 13.35
C ALA A 78 0.80 2.20 12.53
N ALA A 79 1.96 1.55 12.61
CA ALA A 79 2.18 0.25 11.96
C ALA A 79 1.24 -0.84 12.54
N ALA A 80 1.06 -0.86 13.86
CA ALA A 80 0.14 -1.78 14.52
C ALA A 80 -1.31 -1.55 14.08
N ARG A 81 -1.76 -0.29 13.99
CA ARG A 81 -3.10 0.06 13.51
C ARG A 81 -3.32 -0.38 12.06
N LEU A 82 -2.36 -0.15 11.16
CA LEU A 82 -2.42 -0.65 9.78
C LEU A 82 -2.62 -2.17 9.71
N VAL A 83 -1.82 -2.92 10.47
CA VAL A 83 -1.90 -4.39 10.49
C VAL A 83 -3.24 -4.85 11.04
N GLN A 84 -3.78 -4.19 12.08
CA GLN A 84 -5.12 -4.48 12.61
C GLN A 84 -6.22 -4.19 11.60
N SER A 85 -6.03 -3.20 10.71
CA SER A 85 -6.92 -2.90 9.58
C SER A 85 -6.68 -3.80 8.35
N GLY A 86 -5.77 -4.77 8.43
CA GLY A 86 -5.49 -5.70 7.33
C GLY A 86 -4.56 -5.16 6.24
N ILE A 87 -3.87 -4.04 6.51
CA ILE A 87 -2.89 -3.41 5.62
C ILE A 87 -1.49 -3.72 6.14
N HIS A 88 -0.63 -4.28 5.29
CA HIS A 88 0.74 -4.63 5.69
C HIS A 88 1.72 -3.49 5.37
N PRO A 89 2.33 -2.83 6.37
CA PRO A 89 3.34 -1.81 6.11
C PRO A 89 4.70 -2.42 5.79
N LEU A 90 5.34 -1.92 4.73
CA LEU A 90 6.71 -2.27 4.35
C LEU A 90 7.58 -1.01 4.34
N LYS A 91 8.73 -1.09 5.01
CA LYS A 91 9.73 -0.04 5.03
C LYS A 91 10.80 -0.30 3.97
N VAL A 92 11.14 0.72 3.20
CA VAL A 92 12.21 0.69 2.19
C VAL A 92 13.12 1.91 2.33
N PRO A 93 14.36 1.86 1.81
CA PRO A 93 15.20 3.05 1.73
C PRO A 93 14.51 4.18 0.94
N GLU A 94 14.74 5.42 1.37
CA GLU A 94 14.30 6.61 0.64
C GLU A 94 14.88 6.64 -0.77
N GLY A 95 14.06 7.04 -1.75
CA GLY A 95 14.42 7.09 -3.16
C GLY A 95 14.27 5.75 -3.91
N THR A 96 13.85 4.68 -3.22
CA THR A 96 13.53 3.40 -3.89
C THR A 96 12.44 3.63 -4.94
N LYS A 97 12.66 3.19 -6.18
CA LYS A 97 11.68 3.36 -7.26
C LYS A 97 10.48 2.45 -7.05
N ILE A 98 9.27 2.98 -7.26
CA ILE A 98 8.02 2.23 -7.10
C ILE A 98 8.00 0.99 -8.02
N TYR A 99 8.45 1.16 -9.27
CA TYR A 99 8.51 0.07 -10.25
C TYR A 99 9.47 -1.06 -9.86
N ASP A 100 10.53 -0.76 -9.10
CA ASP A 100 11.46 -1.80 -8.62
C ASP A 100 10.79 -2.70 -7.59
N GLU A 101 10.04 -2.11 -6.65
CA GLU A 101 9.27 -2.87 -5.64
C GLU A 101 8.11 -3.66 -6.27
N LEU A 102 7.44 -3.09 -7.27
CA LEU A 102 6.46 -3.82 -8.07
C LEU A 102 7.09 -5.02 -8.79
N GLY A 103 8.28 -4.84 -9.38
CA GLY A 103 9.05 -5.91 -10.01
C GLY A 103 9.41 -7.03 -9.02
N LYS A 104 9.88 -6.68 -7.82
CA LYS A 104 10.16 -7.65 -6.74
C LYS A 104 8.91 -8.43 -6.34
N LEU A 105 7.75 -7.78 -6.23
CA LEU A 105 6.48 -8.45 -5.94
C LEU A 105 6.06 -9.42 -7.04
N VAL A 106 6.23 -9.06 -8.32
CA VAL A 106 5.98 -9.95 -9.46
C VAL A 106 6.91 -11.17 -9.40
N GLN A 107 8.20 -10.98 -9.12
CA GLN A 107 9.17 -12.07 -8.98
C GLN A 107 8.81 -12.99 -7.81
N LEU A 108 8.46 -12.43 -6.65
CA LEU A 108 8.03 -13.19 -5.48
C LEU A 108 6.79 -14.03 -5.80
N PHE A 109 5.81 -13.45 -6.49
CA PHE A 109 4.62 -14.16 -6.95
C PHE A 109 4.96 -15.32 -7.88
N ASN A 110 5.78 -15.06 -8.91
CA ASN A 110 6.19 -16.07 -9.88
C ASN A 110 7.03 -17.20 -9.27
N SER A 111 7.79 -16.91 -8.21
CA SER A 111 8.55 -17.93 -7.48
C SER A 111 7.67 -18.91 -6.70
N GLY A 112 6.38 -18.61 -6.49
CA GLY A 112 5.46 -19.39 -5.68
C GLY A 112 5.71 -19.28 -4.16
N LYS A 113 6.79 -18.61 -3.72
CA LYS A 113 7.18 -18.46 -2.30
C LYS A 113 6.49 -17.30 -1.58
N LEU A 114 5.23 -17.05 -1.91
CA LEU A 114 4.43 -16.02 -1.26
C LEU A 114 4.17 -16.36 0.22
N PRO A 115 4.28 -15.39 1.14
CA PRO A 115 3.82 -15.56 2.51
C PRO A 115 2.35 -16.03 2.58
N PRO A 116 1.96 -16.83 3.58
CA PRO A 116 0.60 -17.37 3.68
C PRO A 116 -0.50 -16.31 3.64
N TRP A 117 -0.28 -15.16 4.30
CA TRP A 117 -1.24 -14.05 4.32
C TRP A 117 -1.47 -13.46 2.92
N LEU A 118 -0.40 -13.32 2.13
CA LEU A 118 -0.45 -12.74 0.79
C LEU A 118 -1.13 -13.69 -0.20
N ARG A 119 -0.85 -15.00 -0.09
CA ARG A 119 -1.58 -16.04 -0.84
C ARG A 119 -3.08 -15.98 -0.56
N LYS A 120 -3.45 -15.86 0.72
CA LYS A 120 -4.87 -15.79 1.13
C LYS A 120 -5.56 -14.56 0.55
N LYS A 121 -4.93 -13.38 0.61
CA LYS A 121 -5.51 -12.14 0.06
C LYS A 121 -5.70 -12.24 -1.45
N LEU A 122 -4.69 -12.70 -2.19
CA LEU A 122 -4.80 -12.90 -3.65
C LEU A 122 -5.87 -13.93 -4.05
N ALA A 123 -6.08 -14.97 -3.23
CA ALA A 123 -7.15 -15.95 -3.47
C ALA A 123 -8.56 -15.42 -3.15
N GLN A 124 -8.69 -14.44 -2.24
CA GLN A 124 -9.97 -13.78 -1.96
C GLN A 124 -10.41 -12.88 -3.11
N GLU A 125 -9.49 -12.12 -3.71
CA GLU A 125 -9.75 -11.26 -4.87
C GLU A 125 -10.30 -12.05 -6.07
N LYS A 126 -9.68 -13.21 -6.37
CA LYS A 126 -10.12 -14.10 -7.45
C LYS A 126 -11.56 -14.62 -7.28
N ARG A 127 -12.05 -14.69 -6.04
CA ARG A 127 -13.42 -15.13 -5.74
C ARG A 127 -14.43 -13.99 -5.83
N GLY A 128 -14.00 -12.75 -5.56
CA GLY A 128 -14.85 -11.56 -5.70
C GLY A 128 -15.14 -11.18 -7.15
N THR A 129 -14.22 -11.46 -8.07
CA THR A 129 -14.38 -11.17 -9.52
C THR A 129 -15.20 -12.20 -10.30
N ASN A 130 -15.84 -13.16 -9.61
CA ASN A 130 -16.61 -14.25 -10.24
C ASN A 130 -18.09 -14.23 -9.81
N SER A 131 -18.57 -13.08 -9.33
CA SER A 131 -19.97 -12.79 -9.03
C SER A 131 -20.38 -11.53 -9.77
N ASP A 132 -20.54 -11.66 -11.09
CA ASP A 132 -21.39 -10.85 -11.97
C ASP A 132 -21.87 -11.76 -13.11
#